data_AF-A0A347AF50-F1
#
_entry.id   AF-A0A347AF50-F1
#
_cell.length_a   1.000
_cell.length_b   1.000
_cell.length_c   1.000
_cell.angle_alpha   90.00
_cell.angle_beta   90.00
_cell.angle_gamma   90.00
#
_symmetry.space_group_name_H-M   'P 1'
#
loop_
_entity.id
_entity.type
_entity.pdbx_description
1 polymer ?
#
loop_
_entity_poly.entity_id
_entity_poly.type
_entity_poly.pdbx_seq_one_letter_code
_entity_poly.pdbx_strand_id
1 'polypeptide(L)'
;MTIGLIDLFHVLSFPQMPNFITFNDSNKSILFWIAARLISAIALIISAFIYANTKSRWLSKKYLLSGAMIISALAFIIVIHYPSYLPHMFTEGSGLTIYKIFLEYVIIGLFVVAAILYWKRYKKTKENYNLLILAAIILCIFSELTFTIYISAFDTYNMLGHIYKIIAFILIYIGIFMVTILEPYKKT
;
A
#
# COMPACT_ATOMS: atom_id res chain seq x y z
N MET A 1 -4.80 8.75 -1.04
CA MET A 1 -4.90 9.50 0.24
C MET A 1 -4.58 8.61 1.43
N THR A 2 -5.39 7.60 1.73
CA THR A 2 -5.19 6.70 2.89
C THR A 2 -3.78 6.12 3.00
N ILE A 3 -3.27 5.52 1.92
CA ILE A 3 -1.93 4.91 1.90
C ILE A 3 -0.85 5.95 2.27
N GLY A 4 -0.95 7.16 1.71
CA GLY A 4 0.01 8.24 2.00
C GLY A 4 -0.07 8.77 3.43
N LEU A 5 -1.27 8.85 4.02
CA LEU A 5 -1.44 9.24 5.42
C LEU A 5 -0.86 8.20 6.37
N ILE A 6 -1.10 6.92 6.10
CA ILE A 6 -0.58 5.84 6.94
C ILE A 6 0.94 5.68 6.77
N ASP A 7 1.46 5.83 5.54
CA ASP A 7 2.91 5.88 5.30
C ASP A 7 3.56 7.08 6.02
N LEU A 8 2.87 8.22 6.15
CA LEU A 8 3.34 9.35 6.96
C LEU A 8 3.39 8.98 8.45
N PHE A 9 2.36 8.33 8.98
CA PHE A 9 2.36 7.86 10.38
C PHE A 9 3.47 6.85 10.67
N HIS A 10 3.76 5.96 9.71
CA HIS A 10 4.91 5.06 9.76
C HIS A 10 6.22 5.83 9.93
N VAL A 11 6.44 6.85 9.09
CA VAL A 11 7.66 7.68 9.15
C VAL A 11 7.76 8.45 10.48
N LEU A 12 6.66 9.03 10.95
CA LEU A 12 6.62 9.76 12.22
C LEU A 12 6.79 8.86 13.45
N SER A 13 6.58 7.55 13.30
CA SER A 13 6.69 6.57 14.38
C SER A 13 8.07 5.90 14.48
N PHE A 14 9.04 6.29 13.65
CA PHE A 14 10.39 5.72 13.74
C PHE A 14 11.08 6.09 15.08
N PRO A 15 11.90 5.19 15.66
CA PRO A 15 12.61 5.45 16.91
C PRO A 15 13.51 6.69 16.88
N GLN A 16 14.00 7.07 15.70
CA GLN A 16 14.89 8.23 15.52
C GLN A 16 14.13 9.56 15.45
N MET A 17 12.80 9.54 15.47
CA MET A 17 11.94 10.73 15.45
C MET A 17 11.44 11.07 16.86
N PRO A 18 11.14 12.35 17.16
CA PRO A 18 10.46 12.72 18.41
C PRO A 18 9.17 11.93 18.60
N ASN A 19 8.85 11.60 19.86
CA ASN A 19 7.67 10.79 20.20
C ASN A 19 6.40 11.33 19.54
N PHE A 20 5.76 10.50 18.72
CA PHE A 20 4.54 10.85 18.01
C PHE A 20 3.32 10.31 18.76
N ILE A 21 2.68 11.15 19.58
CA ILE A 21 1.55 10.85 20.49
C ILE A 21 1.90 9.88 21.64
N THR A 22 2.46 8.73 21.32
CA THR A 22 3.02 7.74 22.24
C THR A 22 4.51 7.54 21.95
N PHE A 23 5.21 6.80 22.81
CA PHE A 23 6.60 6.43 22.59
C PHE A 23 6.78 5.80 21.19
N ASN A 24 7.88 6.16 20.52
CA ASN A 24 8.21 5.62 19.20
C ASN A 24 9.15 4.43 19.33
N ASP A 25 8.78 3.33 18.68
CA ASP A 25 9.59 2.14 18.58
C ASP A 25 9.46 1.54 17.15
N SER A 26 10.36 0.61 16.81
CA SER A 26 10.36 -0.02 15.48
C SER A 26 9.08 -0.82 15.23
N ASN A 27 8.46 -1.39 16.27
CA ASN A 27 7.25 -2.21 16.13
C ASN A 27 6.06 -1.35 15.72
N LYS A 28 5.82 -0.21 16.39
CA LYS A 28 4.81 0.80 16.04
C LYS A 28 4.96 1.29 14.60
N SER A 29 6.19 1.62 14.20
CA SER A 29 6.48 2.01 12.82
C SER A 29 6.11 0.89 11.82
N ILE A 30 6.53 -0.36 12.08
CA ILE A 30 6.24 -1.49 11.20
C ILE A 30 4.73 -1.81 11.15
N LEU A 31 3.99 -1.66 12.25
CA LEU A 31 2.54 -1.84 12.28
C LEU A 31 1.82 -0.90 11.30
N PHE A 32 2.21 0.38 11.28
CA PHE A 32 1.68 1.34 10.30
C PHE A 32 2.03 0.94 8.86
N TRP A 33 3.26 0.50 8.62
CA TRP A 33 3.68 0.09 7.29
C TRP A 33 2.90 -1.14 6.80
N ILE A 34 2.76 -2.19 7.61
CA ILE A 34 1.92 -3.37 7.29
C ILE A 34 0.47 -2.95 7.01
N ALA A 35 -0.10 -2.06 7.82
CA ALA A 35 -1.46 -1.55 7.59
C ALA A 35 -1.56 -0.83 6.23
N ALA A 36 -0.60 0.02 5.88
CA ALA A 36 -0.56 0.71 4.60
C ALA A 36 -0.48 -0.27 3.43
N ARG A 37 0.32 -1.34 3.54
CA ARG A 37 0.49 -2.35 2.49
C ARG A 37 -0.76 -3.20 2.31
N LEU A 38 -1.37 -3.68 3.40
CA LEU A 38 -2.63 -4.43 3.36
C LEU A 38 -3.75 -3.61 2.71
N ILE A 39 -3.92 -2.35 3.12
CA ILE A 39 -4.90 -1.44 2.53
C ILE A 39 -4.60 -1.21 1.05
N SER A 40 -3.33 -1.06 0.67
CA SER A 40 -2.94 -0.90 -0.73
C SER A 40 -3.33 -2.11 -1.58
N ALA A 41 -3.00 -3.33 -1.12
CA ALA A 41 -3.29 -4.55 -1.86
C ALA A 41 -4.80 -4.77 -2.00
N ILE A 42 -5.56 -4.61 -0.92
CA ILE A 42 -7.02 -4.72 -0.93
C ILE A 42 -7.65 -3.66 -1.84
N ALA A 43 -7.19 -2.40 -1.76
CA ALA A 43 -7.70 -1.33 -2.61
C ALA A 43 -7.46 -1.61 -4.10
N LEU A 44 -6.31 -2.18 -4.47
CA LEU A 44 -6.02 -2.57 -5.86
C LEU A 44 -6.89 -3.73 -6.34
N ILE A 45 -7.16 -4.73 -5.48
CA ILE A 45 -8.11 -5.80 -5.80
C ILE A 45 -9.50 -5.22 -6.06
N ILE A 46 -10.00 -4.36 -5.15
CA ILE A 46 -11.32 -3.73 -5.28
C ILE A 46 -11.38 -2.88 -6.56
N SER A 47 -10.33 -2.07 -6.83
CA SER A 47 -10.31 -1.21 -8.02
C SER A 47 -10.29 -1.98 -9.33
N ALA A 48 -9.77 -3.22 -9.35
CA ALA A 48 -9.81 -4.07 -10.53
C ALA A 48 -11.26 -4.35 -11.00
N PHE A 49 -12.24 -4.33 -10.11
CA PHE A 49 -13.66 -4.51 -10.42
C PHE A 49 -14.42 -3.22 -10.75
N ILE A 50 -13.79 -2.05 -10.57
CA ILE A 50 -14.40 -0.74 -10.83
C ILE A 50 -13.97 -0.25 -12.21
N TYR A 51 -14.90 -0.14 -13.15
CA TYR A 51 -14.65 0.33 -14.53
C TYR A 51 -14.95 1.82 -14.67
N ALA A 52 -14.32 2.49 -15.65
CA ALA A 52 -14.46 3.94 -15.84
C ALA A 52 -15.92 4.39 -16.02
N ASN A 53 -16.76 3.56 -16.64
CA ASN A 53 -18.17 3.86 -16.88
C ASN A 53 -19.10 3.44 -15.72
N THR A 54 -18.56 2.93 -14.61
CA THR A 54 -19.37 2.49 -13.46
C THR A 54 -19.96 3.71 -12.74
N LYS A 55 -21.24 4.01 -12.99
CA LYS A 55 -21.99 5.04 -12.26
C LYS A 55 -22.55 4.44 -10.97
N SER A 56 -21.99 4.83 -9.82
CA SER A 56 -22.50 4.45 -8.50
C SER A 56 -22.37 5.62 -7.53
N ARG A 57 -23.42 5.88 -6.73
CA ARG A 57 -23.38 6.91 -5.68
C ARG A 57 -22.21 6.70 -4.71
N TRP A 58 -21.85 5.43 -4.44
CA TRP A 58 -20.78 5.04 -3.53
C TRP A 58 -19.38 5.33 -4.07
N LEU A 59 -19.25 5.45 -5.39
CA LEU A 59 -18.01 5.83 -6.07
C LEU A 59 -17.88 7.34 -6.28
N SER A 60 -18.80 8.15 -5.73
CA SER A 60 -18.63 9.60 -5.78
C SER A 60 -17.47 10.05 -4.88
N LYS A 61 -16.80 11.12 -5.30
CA LYS A 61 -15.63 11.68 -4.61
C LYS A 61 -15.86 11.89 -3.12
N LYS A 62 -17.06 12.33 -2.71
CA LYS A 62 -17.42 12.54 -1.30
C LYS A 62 -17.30 11.25 -0.49
N TYR A 63 -17.98 10.17 -0.89
CA TYR A 63 -17.95 8.92 -0.13
C TYR A 63 -16.59 8.24 -0.16
N LEU A 64 -15.86 8.29 -1.30
CA LEU A 64 -14.51 7.74 -1.38
C LEU A 64 -13.54 8.48 -0.46
N LEU A 65 -13.61 9.82 -0.39
CA LEU A 65 -12.79 10.60 0.54
C LEU A 65 -13.17 10.36 2.00
N SER A 66 -14.47 10.32 2.32
CA SER A 66 -14.93 10.01 3.68
C SER A 66 -14.49 8.61 4.11
N GLY A 67 -14.66 7.59 3.25
CA GLY A 67 -14.18 6.23 3.52
C GLY A 67 -12.66 6.18 3.71
N ALA A 68 -11.92 6.89 2.86
CA ALA A 68 -10.47 6.99 2.97
C ALA A 68 -10.02 7.64 4.31
N MET A 69 -10.71 8.69 4.77
CA MET A 69 -10.46 9.32 6.06
C MET A 69 -10.79 8.39 7.22
N ILE A 70 -11.94 7.72 7.18
CA ILE A 70 -12.37 6.77 8.23
C ILE A 70 -11.36 5.63 8.35
N ILE A 71 -10.95 5.01 7.23
CA ILE A 71 -9.96 3.93 7.25
C ILE A 71 -8.62 4.41 7.81
N SER A 72 -8.17 5.62 7.44
CA SER A 72 -6.93 6.20 7.97
C SER A 72 -7.00 6.44 9.47
N ALA A 73 -8.13 6.98 9.95
CA ALA A 73 -8.37 7.25 11.36
C ALA A 73 -8.47 5.95 12.18
N LEU A 74 -9.14 4.93 11.66
CA LEU A 74 -9.21 3.62 12.30
C LEU A 74 -7.83 2.97 12.42
N ALA A 75 -7.04 2.96 11.34
CA ALA A 75 -5.67 2.44 11.38
C ALA A 75 -4.82 3.20 12.41
N PHE A 76 -4.95 4.53 12.46
CA PHE A 76 -4.29 5.37 13.45
C PHE A 76 -4.70 5.01 14.88
N ILE A 77 -5.99 4.96 15.17
CA ILE A 77 -6.51 4.66 16.51
C ILE A 77 -6.07 3.27 16.97
N ILE A 78 -6.16 2.27 16.09
CA ILE A 78 -5.79 0.89 16.40
C ILE A 78 -4.31 0.78 16.75
N VAL A 79 -3.41 1.36 15.93
CA VAL A 79 -1.96 1.24 16.16
C VAL A 79 -1.52 2.07 17.38
N ILE A 80 -2.10 3.25 17.61
CA ILE A 80 -1.68 4.14 18.71
C ILE A 80 -2.24 3.69 20.05
N HIS A 81 -3.53 3.35 20.12
CA HIS A 81 -4.22 3.12 21.39
C HIS A 81 -4.40 1.64 21.73
N TYR A 82 -4.31 0.75 20.74
CA TYR A 82 -4.52 -0.70 20.93
C TYR A 82 -3.36 -1.57 20.40
N PRO A 83 -2.07 -1.18 20.57
CA PRO A 83 -0.95 -1.96 20.04
C PRO A 83 -0.82 -3.35 20.68
N SER A 84 -1.29 -3.53 21.92
CA SER A 84 -1.25 -4.81 22.65
C SER A 84 -2.13 -5.91 22.05
N TYR A 85 -3.14 -5.54 21.26
CA TYR A 85 -4.00 -6.51 20.55
C TYR A 85 -3.41 -6.93 19.20
N LEU A 86 -2.34 -6.28 18.75
CA LEU A 86 -1.66 -6.60 17.51
C LEU A 86 -0.46 -7.50 17.79
N PRO A 87 -0.15 -8.47 16.91
CA PRO A 87 1.05 -9.27 17.06
C PRO A 87 2.28 -8.36 16.96
N HIS A 88 3.30 -8.65 17.77
CA HIS A 88 4.57 -7.94 17.66
C HIS A 88 5.20 -8.27 16.32
N MET A 89 5.56 -7.23 15.57
CA MET A 89 6.19 -7.31 14.25
C MET A 89 7.71 -7.26 14.33
N PHE A 90 8.23 -6.66 15.40
CA PHE A 90 9.66 -6.54 15.67
C PHE A 90 9.92 -6.68 17.16
N THR A 91 11.02 -7.34 17.51
CA THR A 91 11.49 -7.49 18.87
C THR A 91 12.97 -7.14 18.92
N GLU A 92 13.35 -6.24 19.83
CA GLU A 92 14.74 -5.82 19.97
C GLU A 92 15.66 -7.02 20.26
N GLY A 93 16.84 -7.04 19.64
CA GLY A 93 17.81 -8.13 19.76
C GLY A 93 17.51 -9.40 18.95
N SER A 94 16.25 -9.65 18.57
CA SER A 94 15.84 -10.82 17.76
C SER A 94 15.39 -10.46 16.34
N GLY A 95 15.10 -9.19 16.07
CA GLY A 95 14.78 -8.69 14.74
C GLY A 95 13.30 -8.84 14.39
N LEU A 96 13.02 -9.18 13.13
CA LEU A 96 11.66 -9.35 12.61
C LEU A 96 11.02 -10.63 13.16
N THR A 97 9.75 -10.53 13.56
CA THR A 97 9.02 -11.70 14.06
C THR A 97 8.44 -12.54 12.91
N ILE A 98 8.11 -13.80 13.22
CA ILE A 98 7.44 -14.69 12.27
C ILE A 98 6.07 -14.15 11.81
N TYR A 99 5.38 -13.42 12.68
CA TYR A 99 4.10 -12.78 12.35
C TYR A 99 4.26 -11.72 11.27
N LYS A 100 5.31 -10.90 11.35
CA LYS A 100 5.62 -9.91 10.32
C LYS A 100 5.86 -10.58 8.98
N ILE A 101 6.75 -11.58 8.95
CA ILE A 101 7.12 -12.29 7.72
C ILE A 101 5.89 -12.96 7.11
N PHE A 102 5.05 -13.61 7.93
CA PHE A 102 3.80 -14.21 7.47
C PHE A 102 2.87 -13.18 6.83
N LEU A 103 2.68 -12.02 7.45
CA LEU A 103 1.82 -10.96 6.91
C LEU A 103 2.35 -10.38 5.60
N GLU A 104 3.66 -10.27 5.42
CA GLU A 104 4.25 -9.87 4.15
C GLU A 104 3.96 -10.89 3.04
N TYR A 105 4.06 -12.19 3.32
CA TYR A 105 3.65 -13.21 2.35
C TYR A 105 2.15 -13.14 2.03
N VAL A 106 1.30 -12.82 3.01
CA VAL A 106 -0.12 -12.55 2.77
C VAL A 106 -0.29 -11.34 1.84
N ILE A 107 0.42 -10.24 2.09
CA ILE A 107 0.40 -9.03 1.25
C ILE A 107 0.86 -9.37 -0.18
N ILE A 108 1.95 -10.13 -0.34
CA ILE A 108 2.44 -10.60 -1.63
C ILE A 108 1.35 -11.41 -2.34
N GLY A 109 0.70 -12.34 -1.64
CA GLY A 109 -0.42 -13.12 -2.18
C GLY A 109 -1.56 -12.24 -2.68
N LEU A 110 -1.92 -11.20 -1.93
CA LEU A 110 -2.95 -10.23 -2.34
C LEU A 110 -2.51 -9.44 -3.58
N PHE A 111 -1.25 -9.01 -3.67
CA PHE A 111 -0.74 -8.36 -4.87
C PHE A 111 -0.71 -9.30 -6.08
N VAL A 112 -0.39 -10.58 -5.90
CA VAL A 112 -0.48 -11.58 -6.98
C VAL A 112 -1.93 -11.71 -7.47
N VAL A 113 -2.90 -11.77 -6.57
CA VAL A 113 -4.32 -11.75 -6.94
C VAL A 113 -4.68 -10.48 -7.72
N ALA A 114 -4.25 -9.31 -7.25
CA ALA A 114 -4.45 -8.04 -7.95
C ALA A 114 -3.84 -8.07 -9.36
N ALA A 115 -2.61 -8.59 -9.51
CA ALA A 115 -1.94 -8.71 -10.80
C ALA A 115 -2.73 -9.59 -11.78
N ILE A 116 -3.23 -10.74 -11.32
CA ILE A 116 -4.06 -11.63 -12.14
C ILE A 116 -5.34 -10.92 -12.59
N LEU A 117 -6.01 -10.18 -11.70
CA LEU A 117 -7.23 -9.45 -12.02
C LEU A 117 -6.97 -8.34 -13.04
N TYR A 118 -5.91 -7.55 -12.87
CA TYR A 118 -5.53 -6.50 -13.83
C TYR A 118 -5.09 -7.07 -15.18
N TRP A 119 -4.41 -8.22 -15.20
CA TRP A 119 -4.07 -8.92 -16.44
C TRP A 119 -5.33 -9.40 -17.19
N LYS A 120 -6.28 -10.01 -16.48
CA LYS A 120 -7.58 -10.41 -17.06
C LYS A 120 -8.34 -9.20 -17.61
N ARG A 121 -8.36 -8.09 -16.87
CA ARG A 121 -8.98 -6.84 -17.28
C ARG A 121 -8.32 -6.27 -18.53
N TYR A 122 -7.00 -6.20 -18.57
CA TYR A 122 -6.24 -5.79 -19.77
C TYR A 122 -6.58 -6.66 -20.97
N LYS A 123 -6.63 -8.00 -20.82
CA LYS A 123 -7.03 -8.89 -21.92
C LYS A 123 -8.43 -8.58 -22.47
N LYS A 124 -9.34 -8.12 -21.61
CA LYS A 124 -10.72 -7.76 -21.98
C LYS A 124 -10.84 -6.36 -22.60
N THR A 125 -10.21 -5.34 -22.01
CA THR A 125 -10.39 -3.94 -22.43
C THR A 125 -9.33 -3.45 -23.41
N LYS A 126 -8.14 -4.08 -23.42
CA LYS A 126 -6.95 -3.66 -24.19
C LYS A 126 -6.46 -2.24 -23.88
N GLU A 127 -6.87 -1.66 -22.75
CA GLU A 127 -6.47 -0.32 -22.35
C GLU A 127 -5.07 -0.34 -21.69
N ASN A 128 -4.16 0.48 -22.21
CA ASN A 128 -2.75 0.51 -21.79
C ASN A 128 -2.55 0.91 -20.32
N TYR A 129 -3.46 1.68 -19.71
CA TYR A 129 -3.33 2.05 -18.30
C TYR A 129 -3.41 0.83 -17.37
N ASN A 130 -4.09 -0.26 -17.77
CA ASN A 130 -4.12 -1.50 -16.99
C ASN A 130 -2.74 -2.18 -16.95
N LEU A 131 -1.93 -2.03 -18.01
CA LEU A 131 -0.55 -2.53 -18.00
C LEU A 131 0.35 -1.71 -17.08
N LEU A 132 0.16 -0.39 -17.00
CA LEU A 132 0.90 0.45 -16.05
C LEU A 132 0.59 0.07 -14.60
N ILE A 133 -0.69 -0.16 -14.28
CA ILE A 133 -1.09 -0.63 -12.94
C ILE A 133 -0.55 -2.03 -12.68
N LEU A 134 -0.58 -2.93 -13.66
CA LEU A 134 0.00 -4.27 -13.53
C LEU A 134 1.52 -4.20 -13.24
N ALA A 135 2.26 -3.37 -13.98
CA ALA A 135 3.69 -3.16 -13.74
C ALA A 135 3.96 -2.60 -12.34
N ALA A 136 3.14 -1.67 -11.86
CA ALA A 136 3.23 -1.16 -10.49
C ALA A 136 2.98 -2.25 -9.45
N ILE A 137 1.99 -3.13 -9.66
CA ILE A 137 1.71 -4.26 -8.75
C ILE A 137 2.91 -5.21 -8.71
N ILE A 138 3.53 -5.51 -9.86
CA ILE A 138 4.73 -6.36 -9.91
C ILE A 138 5.88 -5.74 -9.12
N LEU A 139 6.10 -4.42 -9.23
CA LEU A 139 7.09 -3.72 -8.43
C LEU A 139 6.76 -3.74 -6.93
N CYS A 140 5.48 -3.65 -6.56
CA CYS A 140 5.06 -3.84 -5.17
C CYS A 140 5.42 -5.26 -4.68
N ILE A 141 5.20 -6.30 -5.49
CA ILE A 141 5.59 -7.67 -5.11
C ILE A 141 7.10 -7.77 -4.87
N PHE A 142 7.92 -7.22 -5.77
CA PHE A 142 9.38 -7.21 -5.58
C PHE A 142 9.82 -6.40 -4.36
N SER A 143 9.15 -5.27 -4.10
CA SER A 143 9.36 -4.46 -2.89
C SER A 143 9.10 -5.30 -1.62
N GLU A 144 7.94 -5.96 -1.53
CA GLU A 144 7.63 -6.82 -0.38
C GLU A 144 8.58 -8.01 -0.26
N LEU A 145 9.01 -8.62 -1.38
CA LEU A 145 10.01 -9.70 -1.34
C LEU A 145 11.35 -9.22 -0.77
N THR A 146 11.85 -8.05 -1.19
CA THR A 146 13.06 -7.49 -0.57
C THR A 146 12.85 -7.18 0.91
N PHE A 147 11.63 -6.81 1.28
CA PHE A 147 11.27 -6.55 2.65
C PHE A 147 11.15 -7.81 3.52
N THR A 148 10.87 -8.97 2.94
CA THR A 148 10.92 -10.26 3.67
C THR A 148 12.34 -10.72 4.00
N ILE A 149 13.35 -10.23 3.28
CA ILE A 149 14.73 -10.75 3.34
C ILE A 149 15.67 -9.84 4.15
N TYR A 150 15.35 -8.55 4.34
CA TYR A 150 16.27 -7.64 5.01
C TYR A 150 16.52 -8.01 6.47
N ILE A 151 17.77 -7.86 6.90
CA ILE A 151 18.20 -8.16 8.28
C ILE A 151 18.21 -6.88 9.13
N SER A 152 18.44 -5.71 8.50
CA SER A 152 18.52 -4.41 9.16
C SER A 152 17.83 -3.30 8.37
N ALA A 153 17.41 -2.24 9.04
CA ALA A 153 16.84 -1.04 8.41
C ALA A 153 17.82 -0.35 7.43
N PHE A 154 19.12 -0.54 7.62
CA PHE A 154 20.18 0.03 6.78
C PHE A 154 20.69 -0.93 5.70
N ASP A 155 19.99 -2.05 5.49
CA ASP A 155 20.38 -3.05 4.50
C ASP A 155 20.12 -2.55 3.07
N THR A 156 20.95 -2.99 2.14
CA THR A 156 20.79 -2.70 0.71
C THR A 156 19.43 -3.19 0.21
N TYR A 157 18.93 -4.31 0.73
CA TYR A 157 17.61 -4.83 0.42
C TYR A 157 16.48 -3.91 0.88
N ASN A 158 16.62 -3.25 2.03
CA ASN A 158 15.64 -2.28 2.50
C ASN A 158 15.57 -1.07 1.56
N MET A 159 16.73 -0.51 1.20
CA MET A 159 16.82 0.59 0.22
C MET A 159 16.23 0.19 -1.14
N LEU A 160 16.56 -1.00 -1.63
CA LEU A 160 16.03 -1.52 -2.90
C LEU A 160 14.52 -1.65 -2.87
N GLY A 161 13.95 -2.15 -1.76
CA GLY A 161 12.51 -2.22 -1.55
C GLY A 161 11.83 -0.86 -1.64
N HIS A 162 12.44 0.17 -1.04
CA HIS A 162 11.94 1.55 -1.15
C HIS A 162 12.04 2.10 -2.58
N ILE A 163 13.10 1.80 -3.33
CA ILE A 163 13.22 2.21 -4.74
C ILE A 163 12.07 1.59 -5.57
N TYR A 164 11.83 0.29 -5.42
CA TYR A 164 10.71 -0.39 -6.10
C TYR A 164 9.36 0.25 -5.74
N LYS A 165 9.16 0.57 -4.46
CA LYS A 165 7.94 1.26 -3.98
C LYS A 165 7.76 2.62 -4.65
N ILE A 166 8.81 3.43 -4.76
CA ILE A 166 8.75 4.76 -5.40
C ILE A 166 8.35 4.63 -6.87
N ILE A 167 9.01 3.75 -7.61
CA ILE A 167 8.72 3.54 -9.03
C ILE A 167 7.27 3.03 -9.21
N ALA A 168 6.80 2.13 -8.34
CA ALA A 168 5.42 1.65 -8.37
C ALA A 168 4.40 2.80 -8.20
N PHE A 169 4.63 3.72 -7.26
CA PHE A 169 3.75 4.89 -7.07
C PHE A 169 3.76 5.83 -8.26
N ILE A 170 4.93 6.04 -8.90
CA ILE A 170 5.03 6.85 -10.13
C ILE A 170 4.19 6.21 -11.24
N LEU A 171 4.28 4.90 -11.44
CA LEU A 171 3.50 4.20 -12.47
C LEU A 171 1.99 4.27 -12.20
N ILE A 172 1.56 4.12 -10.94
CA ILE A 172 0.15 4.28 -10.55
C ILE A 172 -0.32 5.71 -10.85
N TYR A 173 0.48 6.72 -10.49
CA TYR A 173 0.17 8.12 -10.77
C TYR A 173 0.02 8.38 -12.27
N ILE A 174 0.97 7.91 -13.09
CA ILE A 174 0.92 8.04 -14.55
C ILE A 174 -0.33 7.35 -15.12
N GLY A 175 -0.66 6.14 -14.64
CA GLY A 175 -1.85 5.40 -15.07
C GLY A 175 -3.14 6.17 -14.79
N ILE A 176 -3.27 6.75 -13.59
CA ILE A 176 -4.43 7.58 -13.20
C ILE A 176 -4.47 8.87 -14.03
N PHE A 177 -3.32 9.52 -14.24
CA PHE A 177 -3.21 10.74 -15.03
C PHE A 177 -3.67 10.53 -16.48
N MET A 178 -3.28 9.41 -17.09
CA MET A 178 -3.73 9.05 -18.45
C MET A 178 -5.25 8.92 -18.55
N VAL A 179 -5.88 8.25 -17.59
CA VAL A 179 -7.34 8.06 -17.59
C VAL A 179 -8.08 9.37 -17.31
N THR A 180 -7.57 10.19 -16.39
CA THR A 180 -8.29 11.38 -15.89
C THR A 180 -8.13 12.58 -16.81
N ILE A 181 -6.94 12.77 -17.40
CA ILE A 181 -6.62 13.97 -18.19
C ILE A 181 -6.52 13.66 -19.68
N LEU A 182 -5.92 12.55 -20.11
CA LEU A 182 -5.67 12.34 -21.55
C LEU A 182 -6.86 11.71 -22.31
N GLU A 183 -7.67 10.87 -21.66
CA GLU A 183 -8.85 10.29 -22.32
C GLU A 183 -9.98 11.28 -22.64
N PRO A 184 -10.33 12.27 -21.79
CA PRO A 184 -11.38 13.24 -22.11
C PRO A 184 -11.05 14.09 -23.35
N TYR A 185 -9.77 14.43 -23.56
CA TYR A 185 -9.33 15.25 -24.70
C TYR A 185 -9.28 14.50 -26.02
N LYS A 186 -9.31 13.16 -26.01
CA LYS A 186 -9.40 12.34 -27.24
C LYS A 186 -10.84 12.15 -27.74
N LYS A 187 -11.85 12.53 -26.94
CA LYS A 187 -13.28 12.37 -27.27
C LYS A 187 -13.97 13.71 -27.60
N THR A 188 -13.21 14.80 -27.62
CA THR A 188 -13.58 16.12 -28.17
C THR A 188 -12.90 16.31 -29.51
#